data_AF-A0A7C8AC78-F1
#
_entry.id   AF-A0A7C8AC78-F1
#
_cell.length_a   1.000
_cell.length_b   1.000
_cell.length_c   1.000
_cell.angle_alpha   90.00
_cell.angle_beta   90.00
_cell.angle_gamma   90.00
#
_symmetry.space_group_name_H-M   'P 1'
#
loop_
_entity.id
_entity.type
_entity.pdbx_description
1 polymer ?
#
loop_
_entity_poly.entity_id
_entity_poly.type
_entity_poly.pdbx_seq_one_letter_code
_entity_poly.pdbx_strand_id
1 'polypeptide(L)'
;MEDNPSTSGKGVLNPLQAVHELIQGGDPDLVCIKYGISRTQLDKMMSAYQVSRREAAVAGYFSASKTNRNDPCPCGSGKKYKKCCLSGHEEARTLIPKEQLEQMEKRAKAREKLEKEVRKGFDLIFSQNYEQAGQFAKKQIETFPEDDRFHDILLHTCFALGDYDAAFRIARKRWQTAVEEKLFFQENGFHKREGVDRDGHVHFYSPSTWLEKFWIAQRARSWREQYPPDRGTLPLPERNDFASAQVGSGGSPQIAKTVQKLLAANDLKRFPAKQEEGFEARRLALAPVLETLKSEGPAAIPFLLPITYNFTWASLFVPELLHAWGAEECVRILAELSMFRYPYFSQKCLACLELTGERAVPVISLVMEENPAFDELKAGLLNVLGNVACKESFEILAKFTEHENRYIVACACEALGRHKNSEALPFLERAKQRLGALSQIAGAIKEIAELTR
;
A
#
# COMPACT_ATOMS: atom_id res chain seq x y z
N MET A 1 -51.95 13.02 -24.47
CA MET A 1 -51.97 12.48 -23.09
C MET A 1 -51.29 11.13 -23.21
N GLU A 2 -49.96 11.16 -23.26
CA GLU A 2 -49.04 10.96 -22.12
C GLU A 2 -48.69 9.46 -22.03
N ASP A 3 -47.48 9.09 -22.46
CA ASP A 3 -46.25 8.89 -21.65
C ASP A 3 -46.39 7.66 -20.74
N ASN A 4 -45.53 6.64 -20.71
CA ASN A 4 -44.07 6.61 -20.77
C ASN A 4 -43.63 5.12 -20.84
N PRO A 5 -42.46 4.74 -21.41
CA PRO A 5 -41.75 3.62 -20.81
C PRO A 5 -40.27 3.88 -20.55
N SER A 6 -39.86 3.44 -19.36
CA SER A 6 -38.53 2.91 -19.01
C SER A 6 -37.34 3.86 -19.14
N THR A 7 -37.06 4.60 -18.05
CA THR A 7 -35.71 5.07 -17.75
C THR A 7 -34.97 4.03 -16.91
N SER A 8 -34.26 3.12 -17.58
CA SER A 8 -33.21 2.29 -16.97
C SER A 8 -32.01 3.17 -16.59
N GLY A 9 -31.46 2.92 -15.39
CA GLY A 9 -30.43 3.74 -14.75
C GLY A 9 -29.16 3.97 -15.57
N LYS A 10 -28.76 5.24 -15.65
CA LYS A 10 -27.40 5.62 -16.04
C LYS A 10 -26.58 5.77 -14.76
N GLY A 11 -25.70 4.81 -14.51
CA GLY A 11 -24.53 5.04 -13.67
C GLY A 11 -23.75 6.25 -14.22
N VAL A 12 -23.12 7.02 -13.33
CA VAL A 12 -22.33 8.19 -13.71
C VAL A 12 -21.18 7.73 -14.60
N LEU A 13 -21.41 7.78 -15.91
CA LEU A 13 -20.42 7.55 -16.95
C LEU A 13 -19.32 8.60 -16.78
N ASN A 14 -18.07 8.15 -16.63
CA ASN A 14 -16.93 9.05 -16.67
C ASN A 14 -16.98 9.80 -18.02
N PRO A 15 -17.11 11.14 -18.03
CA PRO A 15 -17.38 11.91 -19.25
C PRO A 15 -16.25 11.83 -20.29
N LEU A 16 -15.10 11.23 -19.96
CA LEU A 16 -13.96 11.07 -20.86
C LEU A 16 -13.79 9.65 -21.42
N GLN A 17 -14.56 8.65 -20.97
CA GLN A 17 -14.40 7.25 -21.42
C GLN A 17 -14.62 7.08 -22.93
N ALA A 18 -15.68 7.70 -23.49
CA ALA A 18 -15.95 7.66 -24.93
C ALA A 18 -14.83 8.30 -25.76
N VAL A 19 -14.24 9.38 -25.24
CA VAL A 19 -13.10 10.09 -25.87
C VAL A 19 -11.85 9.21 -25.84
N HIS A 20 -11.56 8.55 -24.72
CA HIS A 20 -10.39 7.66 -24.60
C HIS A 20 -10.44 6.47 -25.55
N GLU A 21 -11.60 5.82 -25.67
CA GLU A 21 -11.79 4.67 -26.56
C GLU A 21 -11.64 5.06 -28.04
N LEU A 22 -12.12 6.25 -28.42
CA LEU A 22 -11.90 6.81 -29.76
C LEU A 22 -10.41 7.10 -30.04
N ILE A 23 -9.67 7.66 -29.07
CA ILE A 23 -8.24 7.94 -29.21
C ILE A 23 -7.40 6.66 -29.34
N GLN A 24 -7.85 5.56 -28.73
CA GLN A 24 -7.22 4.24 -28.83
C GLN A 24 -7.50 3.54 -30.17
N GLY A 25 -8.23 4.18 -31.10
CA GLY A 25 -8.53 3.65 -32.42
C GLY A 25 -9.89 2.96 -32.52
N GLY A 26 -10.79 3.15 -31.55
CA GLY A 26 -12.15 2.63 -31.61
C GLY A 26 -12.95 3.21 -32.78
N ASP A 27 -13.87 2.40 -33.32
CA ASP A 27 -14.78 2.86 -34.37
C ASP A 27 -15.76 3.90 -33.79
N PRO A 28 -15.91 5.08 -34.42
CA PRO A 28 -16.69 6.15 -33.84
C PRO A 28 -18.20 5.86 -33.71
N ASP A 29 -18.76 5.08 -34.64
CA ASP A 29 -20.19 4.76 -34.63
C ASP A 29 -20.48 3.70 -33.55
N LEU A 30 -19.58 2.73 -33.38
CA LEU A 30 -19.64 1.76 -32.28
C LEU A 30 -19.48 2.44 -30.90
N VAL A 31 -18.59 3.42 -30.78
CA VAL A 31 -18.43 4.22 -29.54
C VAL A 31 -19.72 5.01 -29.25
N CYS A 32 -20.33 5.62 -30.27
CA CYS A 32 -21.61 6.33 -30.10
C CYS A 32 -22.73 5.42 -29.59
N ILE A 33 -22.86 4.21 -30.16
CA ILE A 33 -23.84 3.20 -29.74
C ILE A 33 -23.57 2.76 -28.30
N LYS A 34 -22.32 2.41 -27.98
CA LYS A 34 -21.90 1.90 -26.67
C LYS A 34 -22.20 2.87 -25.53
N TYR A 35 -22.00 4.17 -25.77
CA TYR A 35 -22.18 5.20 -24.76
C TYR A 35 -23.52 5.96 -24.87
N GLY A 36 -24.37 5.61 -25.84
CA GLY A 36 -25.67 6.24 -26.06
C GLY A 36 -25.55 7.75 -26.33
N ILE A 37 -24.54 8.15 -27.11
CA ILE A 37 -24.26 9.55 -27.48
C ILE A 37 -24.32 9.71 -29.00
N SER A 38 -24.70 10.90 -29.46
CA SER A 38 -24.66 11.24 -30.89
C SER A 38 -23.24 11.51 -31.38
N ARG A 39 -23.02 11.33 -32.68
CA ARG A 39 -21.75 11.66 -33.35
C ARG A 39 -21.30 13.10 -33.07
N THR A 40 -22.25 14.04 -33.12
CA THR A 40 -22.03 15.47 -32.82
C THR A 40 -21.65 15.71 -31.37
N GLN A 41 -22.19 14.94 -30.41
CA GLN A 41 -21.77 15.02 -29.01
C GLN A 41 -20.36 14.46 -28.83
N LEU A 42 -20.05 13.31 -29.43
CA LEU A 42 -18.71 12.72 -29.39
C LEU A 42 -17.64 13.68 -29.95
N ASP A 43 -17.92 14.34 -31.09
CA ASP A 43 -17.00 15.30 -31.71
C ASP A 43 -16.80 16.57 -30.85
N LYS A 44 -17.86 17.04 -30.17
CA LYS A 44 -17.76 18.14 -29.19
C LYS A 44 -16.90 17.74 -27.98
N MET A 45 -17.11 16.53 -27.45
CA MET A 45 -16.31 16.01 -26.33
C MET A 45 -14.84 15.85 -26.71
N MET A 46 -14.55 15.35 -27.92
CA MET A 46 -13.19 15.27 -28.46
C MET A 46 -12.54 16.63 -28.62
N SER A 47 -13.29 17.63 -29.10
CA SER A 47 -12.80 18.99 -29.27
C SER A 47 -12.52 19.66 -27.92
N ALA A 48 -13.41 19.50 -26.93
CA ALA A 48 -13.20 19.98 -25.56
C ALA A 48 -11.98 19.30 -24.91
N TYR A 49 -11.82 17.98 -25.10
CA TYR A 49 -10.63 17.25 -24.65
C TYR A 49 -9.36 17.77 -25.34
N GLN A 50 -9.38 17.99 -26.65
CA GLN A 50 -8.23 18.53 -27.38
C GLN A 50 -7.84 19.94 -26.90
N VAL A 51 -8.81 20.81 -26.61
CA VAL A 51 -8.57 22.16 -26.05
C VAL A 51 -7.95 22.05 -24.66
N SER A 52 -8.58 21.31 -23.76
CA SER A 52 -8.06 21.09 -22.39
C SER A 52 -6.66 20.46 -22.41
N ARG A 53 -6.39 19.51 -23.31
CA ARG A 53 -5.06 18.91 -23.47
C ARG A 53 -4.04 19.87 -24.08
N ARG A 54 -4.44 20.80 -24.96
CA ARG A 54 -3.55 21.84 -25.49
C ARG A 54 -3.18 22.84 -24.38
N GLU A 55 -4.15 23.27 -23.58
CA GLU A 55 -3.91 24.14 -22.42
C GLU A 55 -3.03 23.45 -21.37
N ALA A 56 -3.35 22.20 -21.02
CA ALA A 56 -2.56 21.39 -20.10
C ALA A 56 -1.18 21.03 -20.66
N ALA A 57 -1.01 20.91 -21.98
CA ALA A 57 0.28 20.67 -22.59
C ALA A 57 1.12 21.94 -22.69
N VAL A 58 0.53 23.13 -22.79
CA VAL A 58 1.25 24.38 -22.53
C VAL A 58 1.76 24.35 -21.10
N ALA A 59 0.91 24.09 -20.09
CA ALA A 59 1.35 23.99 -18.69
C ALA A 59 2.39 22.86 -18.43
N GLY A 60 2.22 21.69 -19.06
CA GLY A 60 3.03 20.48 -18.87
C GLY A 60 4.30 20.40 -19.73
N TYR A 61 4.39 21.14 -20.83
CA TYR A 61 5.64 21.29 -21.61
C TYR A 61 6.75 21.95 -20.78
N PHE A 62 6.36 22.67 -19.72
CA PHE A 62 7.25 23.25 -18.74
C PHE A 62 7.60 22.33 -17.56
N SER A 63 6.99 21.15 -17.44
CA SER A 63 7.30 20.14 -16.41
C SER A 63 8.01 18.93 -17.01
N ALA A 64 9.30 19.07 -17.33
CA ALA A 64 10.33 18.04 -17.57
C ALA A 64 10.08 16.90 -18.60
N SER A 65 8.87 16.59 -19.07
CA SER A 65 8.62 15.60 -20.12
C SER A 65 8.47 16.29 -21.47
N LYS A 66 9.61 16.62 -22.11
CA LYS A 66 9.60 17.12 -23.49
C LYS A 66 9.13 16.00 -24.42
N THR A 67 7.92 16.10 -24.95
CA THR A 67 7.44 15.22 -26.02
C THR A 67 8.41 15.28 -27.21
N ASN A 68 8.85 14.14 -27.72
CA ASN A 68 9.74 14.13 -28.87
C ASN A 68 9.01 14.71 -30.10
N ARG A 69 9.71 15.48 -30.93
CA ARG A 69 9.14 16.15 -32.12
C ARG A 69 8.41 15.19 -33.08
N ASN A 70 8.82 13.93 -33.13
CA ASN A 70 8.22 12.92 -34.01
C ASN A 70 7.17 12.03 -33.34
N ASP A 71 7.01 12.09 -32.02
CA ASP A 71 6.04 11.26 -31.30
C ASP A 71 4.60 11.68 -31.61
N PRO A 72 3.61 10.78 -31.44
CA PRO A 72 2.19 11.16 -31.47
C PRO A 72 1.89 12.32 -30.52
N CYS A 73 1.13 13.29 -31.01
CA CYS A 73 0.86 14.50 -30.26
C CYS A 73 -0.05 14.20 -29.03
N PRO A 74 0.30 14.67 -27.81
CA PRO A 74 -0.42 14.37 -26.57
C PRO A 74 -1.82 15.00 -26.46
N CYS A 75 -2.25 15.74 -27.49
CA CYS A 75 -3.61 16.25 -27.64
C CYS A 75 -4.57 15.21 -28.25
N GLY A 76 -4.09 14.03 -28.67
CA GLY A 76 -4.92 12.98 -29.25
C GLY A 76 -5.30 13.20 -30.71
N SER A 77 -4.56 14.03 -31.44
CA SER A 77 -4.82 14.31 -32.87
C SER A 77 -4.32 13.23 -33.84
N GLY A 78 -3.56 12.25 -33.35
CA GLY A 78 -2.89 11.24 -34.19
C GLY A 78 -1.72 11.77 -35.05
N LYS A 79 -1.49 13.10 -35.09
CA LYS A 79 -0.38 13.72 -35.85
C LYS A 79 0.92 13.68 -35.05
N LYS A 80 2.06 13.72 -35.74
CA LYS A 80 3.38 13.96 -35.10
C LYS A 80 3.37 15.30 -34.38
N TYR A 81 3.96 15.38 -33.18
CA TYR A 81 3.96 16.58 -32.33
C TYR A 81 4.42 17.84 -33.07
N LYS A 82 5.49 17.74 -33.88
CA LYS A 82 6.00 18.85 -34.70
C LYS A 82 5.04 19.40 -35.77
N LYS A 83 4.05 18.60 -36.19
CA LYS A 83 3.03 18.98 -37.18
C LYS A 83 1.68 19.33 -36.53
N CYS A 84 1.66 19.44 -35.21
CA CYS A 84 0.45 19.70 -34.45
C CYS A 84 0.73 20.77 -33.39
N CYS A 85 0.85 20.40 -32.11
CA CYS A 85 0.91 21.37 -31.02
C CYS A 85 2.27 22.05 -30.84
N LEU A 86 3.36 21.59 -31.48
CA LEU A 86 4.70 22.18 -31.25
C LEU A 86 4.76 23.68 -31.54
N SER A 87 4.25 24.14 -32.69
CA SER A 87 4.29 25.57 -33.05
C SER A 87 3.49 26.43 -32.06
N GLY A 88 2.28 25.99 -31.71
CA GLY A 88 1.46 26.68 -30.71
C GLY A 88 2.08 26.69 -29.31
N HIS A 89 2.83 25.65 -28.93
CA HIS A 89 3.58 25.64 -27.67
C HIS A 89 4.82 26.55 -27.73
N GLU A 90 5.50 26.63 -28.87
CA GLU A 90 6.62 27.56 -29.10
C GLU A 90 6.15 29.02 -29.04
N GLU A 91 4.99 29.33 -29.64
CA GLU A 91 4.32 30.63 -29.54
C GLU A 91 3.86 30.93 -28.11
N ALA A 92 3.24 29.98 -27.41
CA ALA A 92 2.88 30.16 -26.01
C ALA A 92 4.10 30.44 -25.12
N ARG A 93 5.27 29.86 -25.45
CA ARG A 93 6.52 30.10 -24.73
C ARG A 93 7.07 31.53 -24.92
N THR A 94 6.87 32.16 -26.09
CA THR A 94 7.31 33.55 -26.29
C THR A 94 6.49 34.55 -25.50
N LEU A 95 5.26 34.17 -25.11
CA LEU A 95 4.37 34.99 -24.27
C LEU A 95 4.73 34.97 -22.77
N ILE A 96 5.58 34.03 -22.32
CA ILE A 96 5.99 33.93 -20.92
C ILE A 96 7.17 34.87 -20.66
N PRO A 97 7.10 35.74 -19.63
CA PRO A 97 8.22 36.59 -19.23
C PRO A 97 9.51 35.78 -19.00
N LYS A 98 10.66 36.30 -19.48
CA LYS A 98 11.96 35.62 -19.35
C LYS A 98 12.29 35.24 -17.90
N GLU A 99 11.99 36.13 -16.96
CA GLU A 99 12.22 35.89 -15.53
C GLU A 99 11.43 34.69 -15.01
N GLN A 100 10.15 34.55 -15.40
CA GLN A 100 9.34 33.39 -15.03
C GLN A 100 9.90 32.10 -15.65
N LEU A 101 10.33 32.16 -16.92
CA LEU A 101 11.00 31.06 -17.59
C LEU A 101 12.28 30.61 -16.87
N GLU A 102 13.12 31.55 -16.43
CA GLU A 102 14.32 31.26 -15.65
C GLU A 102 14.00 30.66 -14.28
N GLN A 103 12.99 31.18 -13.58
CA GLN A 103 12.52 30.61 -12.30
C GLN A 103 12.02 29.18 -12.48
N MET A 104 11.26 28.92 -13.54
CA MET A 104 10.75 27.58 -13.87
C MET A 104 11.90 26.60 -14.21
N GLU A 105 12.89 27.04 -14.99
CA GLU A 105 14.08 26.23 -15.28
C GLU A 105 14.92 25.94 -14.02
N LYS A 106 15.06 26.91 -13.10
CA LYS A 106 15.70 26.70 -11.80
C LYS A 106 14.95 25.67 -10.95
N ARG A 107 13.62 25.79 -10.84
CA ARG A 107 12.76 24.82 -10.12
C ARG A 107 12.88 23.42 -10.72
N ALA A 108 12.87 23.30 -12.05
CA ALA A 108 13.03 22.01 -12.73
C ALA A 108 14.39 21.35 -12.45
N LYS A 109 15.49 22.12 -12.51
CA LYS A 109 16.84 21.63 -12.17
C LYS A 109 16.95 21.24 -10.70
N ALA A 110 16.35 22.01 -9.79
CA ALA A 110 16.31 21.68 -8.37
C ALA A 110 15.58 20.36 -8.12
N ARG A 111 14.41 20.15 -8.76
CA ARG A 111 13.65 18.90 -8.70
C ARG A 111 14.45 17.72 -9.25
N GLU A 112 15.10 17.86 -10.40
CA GLU A 112 15.92 16.79 -10.97
C GLU A 112 17.09 16.41 -10.04
N LYS A 113 17.74 17.41 -9.44
CA LYS A 113 18.80 17.17 -8.46
C LYS A 113 18.27 16.42 -7.23
N LEU A 114 17.10 16.83 -6.73
CA LEU A 114 16.47 16.16 -5.59
C LEU A 114 16.14 14.70 -5.90
N GLU A 115 15.57 14.41 -7.08
CA GLU A 115 15.31 13.03 -7.51
C GLU A 115 16.57 12.16 -7.56
N LYS A 116 17.73 12.75 -7.92
CA LYS A 116 19.02 12.04 -7.88
C LYS A 116 19.46 11.75 -6.44
N GLU A 117 19.27 12.68 -5.51
CA GLU A 117 19.59 12.48 -4.09
C GLU A 117 18.68 11.41 -3.46
N VAL A 118 17.38 11.43 -3.77
CA VAL A 118 16.43 10.40 -3.33
C VAL A 118 16.86 9.02 -3.83
N ARG A 119 17.16 8.90 -5.12
CA ARG A 119 17.62 7.65 -5.73
C ARG A 119 18.89 7.13 -5.04
N LYS A 120 19.87 8.00 -4.83
CA LYS A 120 21.10 7.67 -4.11
C LYS A 120 20.82 7.09 -2.72
N GLY A 121 19.86 7.66 -1.98
CA GLY A 121 19.46 7.15 -0.68
C GLY A 121 18.89 5.73 -0.72
N PHE A 122 18.02 5.44 -1.69
CA PHE A 122 17.49 4.08 -1.90
C PHE A 122 18.54 3.10 -2.43
N ASP A 123 19.48 3.56 -3.28
CA ASP A 123 20.60 2.73 -3.74
C ASP A 123 21.46 2.26 -2.57
N LEU A 124 21.69 3.11 -1.56
CA LEU A 124 22.40 2.71 -0.33
C LEU A 124 21.65 1.63 0.45
N ILE A 125 20.31 1.71 0.54
CA ILE A 125 19.47 0.66 1.16
C ILE A 125 19.59 -0.63 0.36
N PHE A 126 19.49 -0.57 -0.96
CA PHE A 126 19.58 -1.74 -1.84
C PHE A 126 20.95 -2.42 -1.76
N SER A 127 22.02 -1.63 -1.61
CA SER A 127 23.39 -2.11 -1.36
C SER A 127 23.63 -2.55 0.10
N GLN A 128 22.62 -2.52 0.96
CA GLN A 128 22.71 -2.88 2.39
C GLN A 128 23.70 -2.04 3.20
N ASN A 129 24.00 -0.82 2.73
CA ASN A 129 24.88 0.14 3.41
C ASN A 129 24.05 1.01 4.38
N TYR A 130 23.45 0.37 5.39
CA TYR A 130 22.42 1.00 6.24
C TYR A 130 22.94 2.16 7.10
N GLU A 131 24.16 2.08 7.62
CA GLU A 131 24.76 3.17 8.41
C GLU A 131 24.94 4.43 7.56
N GLN A 132 25.49 4.27 6.36
CA GLN A 132 25.68 5.36 5.41
C GLN A 132 24.34 5.92 4.93
N ALA A 133 23.36 5.06 4.62
CA ALA A 133 22.01 5.48 4.27
C ALA A 133 21.36 6.31 5.39
N GLY A 134 21.57 5.94 6.66
CA GLY A 134 20.97 6.60 7.82
C GLY A 134 21.57 7.98 8.04
N GLN A 135 22.91 8.10 7.94
CA GLN A 135 23.59 9.40 7.98
C GLN A 135 23.18 10.30 6.81
N PHE A 136 23.10 9.73 5.60
CA PHE A 136 22.66 10.44 4.41
C PHE A 136 21.23 10.98 4.58
N ALA A 137 20.29 10.14 4.99
CA ALA A 137 18.90 10.52 5.19
C ALA A 137 18.73 11.61 6.25
N LYS A 138 19.42 11.50 7.39
CA LYS A 138 19.40 12.55 8.43
C LYS A 138 19.81 13.92 7.88
N LYS A 139 20.91 13.96 7.12
CA LYS A 139 21.38 15.19 6.47
C LYS A 139 20.38 15.74 5.45
N GLN A 140 19.75 14.87 4.66
CA GLN A 140 18.73 15.31 3.69
C GLN A 140 17.48 15.83 4.39
N ILE A 141 17.06 15.25 5.51
CA ILE A 141 15.91 15.70 6.30
C ILE A 141 16.12 17.10 6.88
N GLU A 142 17.36 17.49 7.22
CA GLU A 142 17.66 18.87 7.64
C GLU A 142 17.37 19.89 6.53
N THR A 143 17.53 19.49 5.27
CA THR A 143 17.32 20.36 4.09
C THR A 143 15.89 20.22 3.53
N PHE A 144 15.31 19.02 3.57
CA PHE A 144 14.00 18.66 3.03
C PHE A 144 13.15 17.95 4.10
N PRO A 145 12.75 18.66 5.18
CA PRO A 145 12.06 18.06 6.32
C PRO A 145 10.66 17.52 5.99
N GLU A 146 10.10 17.91 4.86
CA GLU A 146 8.77 17.50 4.41
C GLU A 146 8.79 16.56 3.20
N ASP A 147 9.96 15.97 2.91
CA ASP A 147 10.07 14.89 1.95
C ASP A 147 10.07 13.53 2.68
N ASP A 148 8.94 12.82 2.56
CA ASP A 148 8.74 11.52 3.21
C ASP A 148 9.68 10.45 2.69
N ARG A 149 10.27 10.60 1.50
CA ARG A 149 11.17 9.58 0.93
C ARG A 149 12.46 9.48 1.74
N PHE A 150 12.97 10.60 2.29
CA PHE A 150 14.13 10.55 3.18
C PHE A 150 13.79 9.99 4.56
N HIS A 151 12.59 10.28 5.07
CA HIS A 151 12.10 9.65 6.30
C HIS A 151 11.91 8.15 6.13
N ASP A 152 11.50 7.72 4.93
CA ASP A 152 11.37 6.32 4.56
C ASP A 152 12.72 5.60 4.56
N ILE A 153 13.73 6.21 3.93
CA ILE A 153 15.09 5.70 3.95
C ILE A 153 15.58 5.57 5.39
N LEU A 154 15.41 6.62 6.21
CA LEU A 154 15.81 6.58 7.62
C LEU A 154 15.09 5.49 8.40
N LEU A 155 13.78 5.33 8.19
CA LEU A 155 12.98 4.26 8.81
C LEU A 155 13.52 2.87 8.46
N HIS A 156 13.82 2.62 7.18
CA HIS A 156 14.40 1.34 6.73
C HIS A 156 15.74 1.06 7.42
N THR A 157 16.59 2.08 7.59
CA THR A 157 17.86 1.91 8.32
C THR A 157 17.63 1.58 9.79
N CYS A 158 16.64 2.19 10.44
CA CYS A 158 16.29 1.86 11.81
C CYS A 158 15.83 0.41 11.95
N PHE A 159 15.04 -0.12 11.01
CA PHE A 159 14.68 -1.54 11.02
C PHE A 159 15.91 -2.45 10.84
N ALA A 160 16.76 -2.16 9.85
CA ALA A 160 17.93 -2.97 9.55
C ALA A 160 18.97 -2.98 10.68
N LEU A 161 19.18 -1.83 11.34
CA LEU A 161 20.11 -1.68 12.46
C LEU A 161 19.49 -2.06 13.82
N GLY A 162 18.22 -2.44 13.84
CA GLY A 162 17.52 -2.78 15.07
C GLY A 162 17.29 -1.58 16.01
N ASP A 163 17.12 -0.35 15.52
CA ASP A 163 16.66 0.78 16.32
C ASP A 163 15.13 0.95 16.18
N TYR A 164 14.37 0.00 16.74
CA TYR A 164 12.91 -0.01 16.60
C TYR A 164 12.22 1.14 17.35
N ASP A 165 12.85 1.67 18.40
CA ASP A 165 12.34 2.86 19.09
C ASP A 165 12.43 4.11 18.21
N ALA A 166 13.54 4.30 17.50
CA ALA A 166 13.63 5.37 16.50
C ALA A 166 12.65 5.15 15.35
N ALA A 167 12.53 3.92 14.84
CA ALA A 167 11.58 3.59 13.79
C ALA A 167 10.14 3.96 14.18
N PHE A 168 9.73 3.61 15.39
CA PHE A 168 8.42 3.94 15.93
C PHE A 168 8.18 5.45 16.05
N ARG A 169 9.16 6.20 16.57
CA ARG A 169 9.06 7.66 16.67
C ARG A 169 8.91 8.32 15.29
N ILE A 170 9.69 7.87 14.30
CA ILE A 170 9.62 8.39 12.93
C ILE A 170 8.25 8.09 12.33
N ALA A 171 7.83 6.82 12.33
CA ALA A 171 6.59 6.41 11.71
C ALA A 171 5.36 7.07 12.36
N ARG A 172 5.32 7.15 13.70
CA ARG A 172 4.25 7.84 14.43
C ARG A 172 4.16 9.32 14.04
N LYS A 173 5.30 10.03 14.03
CA LYS A 173 5.36 11.46 13.71
C LYS A 173 4.90 11.70 12.27
N ARG A 174 5.41 10.92 11.31
CA ARG A 174 5.05 11.10 9.90
C ARG A 174 3.61 10.67 9.60
N TRP A 175 3.07 9.67 10.30
CA TRP A 175 1.64 9.35 10.25
C TRP A 175 0.77 10.54 10.70
N GLN A 176 1.09 11.16 11.84
CA GLN A 176 0.37 12.35 12.32
C GLN A 176 0.44 13.50 11.30
N THR A 177 1.65 13.79 10.78
CA THR A 177 1.83 14.80 9.73
C THR A 177 0.98 14.49 8.50
N ALA A 178 0.96 13.24 8.02
CA ALA A 178 0.20 12.86 6.84
C ALA A 178 -1.32 13.01 7.06
N VAL A 179 -1.83 12.69 8.26
CA VAL A 179 -3.25 12.90 8.61
C VAL A 179 -3.61 14.38 8.57
N GLU A 180 -2.78 15.24 9.20
CA GLU A 180 -2.97 16.69 9.17
C GLU A 180 -2.93 17.26 7.75
N GLU A 181 -1.96 16.85 6.94
CA GLU A 181 -1.81 17.29 5.55
C GLU A 181 -3.00 16.85 4.69
N LYS A 182 -3.49 15.61 4.87
CA LYS A 182 -4.66 15.13 4.14
C LYS A 182 -5.90 15.96 4.45
N LEU A 183 -6.15 16.23 5.74
CA LEU A 183 -7.31 17.04 6.17
C LEU A 183 -7.22 18.46 5.59
N PHE A 184 -6.06 19.11 5.75
CA PHE A 184 -5.85 20.45 5.24
C PHE A 184 -5.99 20.51 3.70
N PHE A 185 -5.39 19.56 2.99
CA PHE A 185 -5.46 19.50 1.53
C PHE A 185 -6.90 19.31 1.03
N GLN A 186 -7.71 18.49 1.72
CA GLN A 186 -9.13 18.29 1.37
C GLN A 186 -9.95 19.58 1.48
N GLU A 187 -9.60 20.46 2.43
CA GLU A 187 -10.29 21.73 2.65
C GLU A 187 -9.76 22.85 1.74
N ASN A 188 -8.45 22.87 1.43
CA ASN A 188 -7.77 24.02 0.83
C ASN A 188 -7.24 23.79 -0.59
N GLY A 189 -7.07 22.52 -1.01
CA GLY A 189 -6.55 22.15 -2.34
C GLY A 189 -5.03 22.30 -2.53
N PHE A 190 -4.27 22.50 -1.46
CA PHE A 190 -2.79 22.55 -1.46
C PHE A 190 -2.24 22.06 -0.10
N HIS A 191 -0.93 21.82 -0.02
CA HIS A 191 -0.31 21.31 1.21
C HIS A 191 0.01 22.43 2.19
N LYS A 192 -0.29 22.22 3.48
CA LYS A 192 -0.10 23.25 4.52
C LYS A 192 1.35 23.67 4.63
N ARG A 193 2.25 22.70 4.49
CA ARG A 193 3.70 22.86 4.67
C ARG A 193 4.45 23.33 3.40
N GLU A 194 3.74 23.60 2.30
CA GLU A 194 4.32 24.33 1.15
C GLU A 194 4.56 25.81 1.48
N GLY A 195 3.97 26.31 2.58
CA GLY A 195 4.01 27.71 2.99
C GLY A 195 3.00 28.58 2.24
N VAL A 196 2.85 29.82 2.69
CA VAL A 196 1.86 30.77 2.13
C VAL A 196 2.12 31.03 0.65
N ASP A 197 3.39 31.13 0.27
CA ASP A 197 3.83 31.39 -1.10
C ASP A 197 3.88 30.13 -1.99
N ARG A 198 3.60 28.95 -1.42
CA ARG A 198 3.63 27.63 -2.11
C ARG A 198 4.97 27.29 -2.77
N ASP A 199 6.05 27.76 -2.16
CA ASP A 199 7.42 27.60 -2.66
C ASP A 199 8.21 26.53 -1.91
N GLY A 200 7.70 26.05 -0.77
CA GLY A 200 8.30 24.96 -0.01
C GLY A 200 8.18 23.63 -0.74
N HIS A 201 9.30 22.92 -0.87
CA HIS A 201 9.27 21.54 -1.40
C HIS A 201 8.63 20.61 -0.38
N VAL A 202 7.60 19.90 -0.79
CA VAL A 202 6.96 18.85 0.00
C VAL A 202 6.79 17.59 -0.84
N HIS A 203 6.85 16.44 -0.17
CA HIS A 203 6.48 15.16 -0.75
C HIS A 203 5.92 14.27 0.36
N PHE A 204 4.60 14.17 0.46
CA PHE A 204 3.93 13.36 1.46
C PHE A 204 3.45 12.02 0.89
N TYR A 205 3.66 10.94 1.64
CA TYR A 205 2.93 9.70 1.46
C TYR A 205 1.53 9.81 2.07
N SER A 206 0.65 8.89 1.66
CA SER A 206 -0.70 8.82 2.23
C SER A 206 -0.66 8.46 3.73
N PRO A 207 -1.68 8.87 4.52
CA PRO A 207 -1.80 8.43 5.91
C PRO A 207 -1.76 6.91 6.05
N SER A 208 -2.40 6.18 5.15
CA SER A 208 -2.44 4.71 5.18
C SER A 208 -1.05 4.08 4.98
N THR A 209 -0.19 4.70 4.17
CA THR A 209 1.21 4.26 3.98
C THR A 209 2.02 4.41 5.26
N TRP A 210 1.86 5.51 5.98
CA TRP A 210 2.54 5.70 7.26
C TRP A 210 1.91 4.91 8.40
N LEU A 211 0.59 4.66 8.36
CA LEU A 211 -0.12 3.84 9.34
C LEU A 211 0.42 2.40 9.33
N GLU A 212 0.64 1.83 8.15
CA GLU A 212 1.29 0.53 7.97
C GLU A 212 2.70 0.51 8.59
N LYS A 213 3.55 1.47 8.22
CA LYS A 213 4.92 1.58 8.75
C LYS A 213 4.93 1.75 10.26
N PHE A 214 3.94 2.46 10.79
CA PHE A 214 3.75 2.66 12.22
C PHE A 214 3.36 1.35 12.92
N TRP A 215 2.48 0.55 12.31
CA TRP A 215 2.14 -0.78 12.80
C TRP A 215 3.36 -1.70 12.83
N ILE A 216 4.12 -1.77 11.74
CA ILE A 216 5.35 -2.58 11.66
C ILE A 216 6.33 -2.17 12.76
N ALA A 217 6.54 -0.86 12.97
CA ALA A 217 7.44 -0.38 14.02
C ALA A 217 6.92 -0.69 15.44
N GLN A 218 5.61 -0.61 15.67
CA GLN A 218 5.00 -0.98 16.95
C GLN A 218 5.15 -2.48 17.24
N ARG A 219 4.94 -3.34 16.23
CA ARG A 219 5.15 -4.79 16.37
C ARG A 219 6.61 -5.14 16.54
N ALA A 220 7.53 -4.51 15.79
CA ALA A 220 8.95 -4.73 15.95
C ALA A 220 9.45 -4.47 17.38
N ARG A 221 8.95 -3.40 18.04
CA ARG A 221 9.24 -3.12 19.46
C ARG A 221 8.67 -4.19 20.38
N SER A 222 7.38 -4.49 20.24
CA SER A 222 6.68 -5.47 21.08
C SER A 222 7.30 -6.87 20.96
N TRP A 223 7.60 -7.31 19.74
CA TRP A 223 8.18 -8.62 19.49
C TRP A 223 9.63 -8.73 19.95
N ARG A 224 10.39 -7.63 19.96
CA ARG A 224 11.73 -7.63 20.58
C ARG A 224 11.67 -7.91 22.08
N GLU A 225 10.67 -7.37 22.77
CA GLU A 225 10.47 -7.60 24.21
C GLU A 225 9.93 -9.01 24.48
N GLN A 226 9.00 -9.48 23.65
CA GLN A 226 8.37 -10.79 23.78
C GLN A 226 9.30 -11.95 23.37
N TYR A 227 10.15 -11.74 22.37
CA TYR A 227 11.08 -12.71 21.83
C TYR A 227 12.50 -12.11 21.81
N PRO A 228 13.12 -11.93 23.00
CA PRO A 228 14.45 -11.33 23.06
C PRO A 228 15.48 -12.23 22.36
N PRO A 229 16.32 -11.67 21.49
CA PRO A 229 17.40 -12.44 20.88
C PRO A 229 18.42 -12.82 21.96
N ASP A 230 18.96 -14.02 21.85
CA ASP A 230 20.00 -14.49 22.77
C ASP A 230 21.25 -13.60 22.64
N ARG A 231 21.80 -13.13 23.78
CA ARG A 231 22.75 -11.98 23.90
C ARG A 231 24.07 -12.10 23.08
N GLY A 232 24.28 -13.14 22.28
CA GLY A 232 25.49 -13.38 21.49
C GLY A 232 25.34 -13.51 19.97
N THR A 233 24.19 -13.18 19.36
CA THR A 233 23.91 -13.54 17.95
C THR A 233 23.50 -12.42 16.98
N LEU A 234 23.38 -11.16 17.43
CA LEU A 234 23.14 -10.03 16.53
C LEU A 234 24.39 -9.12 16.46
N PRO A 235 24.77 -8.61 15.27
CA PRO A 235 25.68 -7.49 15.15
C PRO A 235 24.91 -6.22 15.54
N LEU A 236 24.62 -6.05 16.82
CA LEU A 236 24.15 -4.76 17.35
C LEU A 236 25.37 -3.99 17.87
N PRO A 237 25.47 -2.67 17.63
CA PRO A 237 26.43 -1.85 18.34
C PRO A 237 26.11 -1.95 19.84
N GLU A 238 27.13 -2.27 20.64
CA GLU A 238 27.03 -2.31 22.10
C GLU A 238 26.44 -0.98 22.61
N ARG A 239 25.20 -1.01 23.10
CA ARG A 239 24.76 -0.04 24.08
C ARG A 239 24.96 -0.67 25.45
N ASN A 240 26.01 -0.20 26.13
CA ASN A 240 26.12 -0.29 27.58
C ASN A 240 24.78 0.19 28.16
N ASP A 241 24.04 -0.72 28.77
CA ASP A 241 23.59 -0.62 30.16
C ASP A 241 22.56 -1.74 30.46
N PHE A 242 22.68 -2.32 31.66
CA PHE A 242 21.82 -3.33 32.32
C PHE A 242 22.13 -4.84 32.15
N ALA A 243 23.01 -5.28 33.06
CA ALA A 243 22.81 -6.31 34.09
C ALA A 243 22.08 -7.63 33.72
N SER A 244 22.88 -8.70 33.77
CA SER A 244 22.64 -10.04 34.33
C SER A 244 21.24 -10.70 34.24
N ALA A 245 21.15 -11.70 33.36
CA ALA A 245 20.53 -12.98 33.67
C ALA A 245 21.20 -14.06 32.82
N GLN A 246 21.86 -15.04 33.45
CA GLN A 246 22.31 -16.28 32.82
C GLN A 246 21.13 -17.26 32.77
N VAL A 247 20.72 -17.74 31.58
CA VAL A 247 20.04 -19.04 31.40
C VAL A 247 20.24 -19.56 29.95
N GLY A 248 20.70 -20.81 29.80
CA GLY A 248 20.39 -21.76 28.69
C GLY A 248 21.01 -21.55 27.30
N SER A 249 22.27 -21.95 27.03
CA SER A 249 22.68 -23.22 26.41
C SER A 249 22.08 -23.58 25.02
N GLY A 250 22.85 -23.35 23.94
CA GLY A 250 23.03 -24.35 22.87
C GLY A 250 22.42 -24.12 21.48
N GLY A 251 21.25 -23.49 21.35
CA GLY A 251 20.48 -23.47 20.07
C GLY A 251 20.64 -22.22 19.18
N SER A 252 20.84 -21.06 19.78
CA SER A 252 20.67 -19.75 19.12
C SER A 252 21.61 -19.45 17.93
N PRO A 253 22.91 -19.83 17.95
CA PRO A 253 23.82 -19.53 16.84
C PRO A 253 23.52 -20.33 15.57
N GLN A 254 22.95 -21.53 15.70
CA GLN A 254 22.66 -22.40 14.56
C GLN A 254 21.41 -21.93 13.82
N ILE A 255 20.35 -21.58 14.54
CA ILE A 255 19.12 -21.01 13.97
C ILE A 255 19.44 -19.72 13.20
N ALA A 256 20.23 -18.82 13.80
CA ALA A 256 20.66 -17.58 13.15
C ALA A 256 21.40 -17.86 11.82
N LYS A 257 22.30 -18.84 11.79
CA LYS A 257 22.98 -19.26 10.55
C LYS A 257 22.02 -19.83 9.51
N THR A 258 21.01 -20.59 9.95
CA THR A 258 19.99 -21.15 9.05
C THR A 258 19.11 -20.05 8.45
N VAL A 259 18.68 -19.05 9.25
CA VAL A 259 17.98 -17.87 8.75
C VAL A 259 18.86 -17.04 7.80
N GLN A 260 20.15 -16.91 8.09
CA GLN A 260 21.08 -16.26 7.16
C GLN A 260 21.15 -16.98 5.81
N LYS A 261 21.07 -18.31 5.78
CA LYS A 261 20.99 -19.07 4.53
C LYS A 261 19.66 -18.82 3.79
N LEU A 262 18.56 -18.63 4.52
CA LEU A 262 17.25 -18.28 3.93
C LEU A 262 17.31 -16.95 3.18
N LEU A 263 18.12 -15.98 3.65
CA LEU A 263 18.30 -14.70 2.96
C LEU A 263 18.88 -14.82 1.55
N ALA A 264 19.46 -15.96 1.18
CA ALA A 264 19.87 -16.23 -0.20
C ALA A 264 18.69 -16.18 -1.20
N ALA A 265 17.44 -16.31 -0.74
CA ALA A 265 16.24 -16.07 -1.55
C ALA A 265 16.21 -14.66 -2.17
N ASN A 266 16.87 -13.69 -1.55
CA ASN A 266 16.89 -12.30 -2.01
C ASN A 266 17.88 -12.04 -3.15
N ASP A 267 18.74 -13.00 -3.48
CA ASP A 267 19.70 -12.87 -4.58
C ASP A 267 18.98 -12.97 -5.94
N LEU A 268 18.75 -11.80 -6.54
CA LEU A 268 18.10 -11.68 -7.85
C LEU A 268 18.96 -12.19 -9.00
N LYS A 269 20.29 -12.29 -8.84
CA LYS A 269 21.17 -12.89 -9.86
C LYS A 269 21.05 -14.40 -9.84
N ARG A 270 20.99 -14.99 -8.63
CA ARG A 270 20.76 -16.43 -8.44
C ARG A 270 19.34 -16.84 -8.84
N PHE A 271 18.36 -15.98 -8.58
CA PHE A 271 16.94 -16.24 -8.83
C PHE A 271 16.30 -15.11 -9.67
N PRO A 272 16.47 -15.12 -11.00
CA PRO A 272 15.98 -14.07 -11.88
C PRO A 272 14.46 -14.11 -12.12
N ALA A 273 13.84 -15.28 -11.94
CA ALA A 273 12.41 -15.47 -12.10
C ALA A 273 11.62 -14.63 -11.07
N LYS A 274 10.47 -14.10 -11.52
CA LYS A 274 9.59 -13.21 -10.75
C LYS A 274 8.26 -13.91 -10.47
N GLN A 275 7.43 -13.29 -9.62
CA GLN A 275 6.08 -13.77 -9.29
C GLN A 275 6.12 -15.22 -8.77
N GLU A 276 5.06 -15.98 -9.03
CA GLU A 276 4.88 -17.36 -8.57
C GLU A 276 6.03 -18.28 -9.01
N GLU A 277 6.46 -18.20 -10.27
CA GLU A 277 7.61 -18.98 -10.78
C GLU A 277 8.88 -18.68 -9.98
N GLY A 278 9.11 -17.40 -9.66
CA GLY A 278 10.21 -16.96 -8.83
C GLY A 278 10.13 -17.47 -7.39
N PHE A 279 8.93 -17.52 -6.80
CA PHE A 279 8.70 -18.05 -5.47
C PHE A 279 8.98 -19.57 -5.44
N GLU A 280 8.45 -20.30 -6.40
CA GLU A 280 8.60 -21.75 -6.53
C GLU A 280 10.05 -22.20 -6.73
N ALA A 281 10.79 -21.51 -7.60
CA ALA A 281 12.22 -21.79 -7.81
C ALA A 281 13.03 -21.62 -6.51
N ARG A 282 12.71 -20.61 -5.70
CA ARG A 282 13.34 -20.38 -4.40
C ARG A 282 12.95 -21.44 -3.38
N ARG A 283 11.66 -21.82 -3.35
CA ARG A 283 11.14 -22.88 -2.47
C ARG A 283 11.88 -24.19 -2.69
N LEU A 284 12.02 -24.62 -3.94
CA LEU A 284 12.74 -25.84 -4.31
C LEU A 284 14.23 -25.75 -3.95
N ALA A 285 14.89 -24.64 -4.27
CA ALA A 285 16.31 -24.46 -4.01
C ALA A 285 16.67 -24.34 -2.51
N LEU A 286 15.73 -23.88 -1.69
CA LEU A 286 15.91 -23.67 -0.25
C LEU A 286 15.19 -24.71 0.61
N ALA A 287 14.62 -25.76 0.01
CA ALA A 287 13.90 -26.81 0.73
C ALA A 287 14.67 -27.37 1.95
N PRO A 288 15.99 -27.70 1.86
CA PRO A 288 16.73 -28.18 3.03
C PRO A 288 16.82 -27.15 4.18
N VAL A 289 16.89 -25.86 3.84
CA VAL A 289 16.92 -24.76 4.81
C VAL A 289 15.56 -24.62 5.47
N LEU A 290 14.48 -24.69 4.69
CA LEU A 290 13.10 -24.61 5.17
C LEU A 290 12.75 -25.80 6.08
N GLU A 291 13.12 -27.02 5.72
CA GLU A 291 12.91 -28.20 6.57
C GLU A 291 13.71 -28.12 7.87
N THR A 292 14.94 -27.58 7.83
CA THR A 292 15.72 -27.32 9.05
C THR A 292 14.97 -26.33 9.94
N LEU A 293 14.55 -25.18 9.42
CA LEU A 293 13.79 -24.18 10.19
C LEU A 293 12.48 -24.75 10.73
N LYS A 294 11.79 -25.57 9.96
CA LYS A 294 10.57 -26.24 10.40
C LYS A 294 10.83 -27.13 11.61
N SER A 295 11.95 -27.86 11.64
CA SER A 295 12.36 -28.70 12.78
C SER A 295 12.80 -27.91 14.03
N GLU A 296 13.36 -26.70 13.85
CA GLU A 296 13.77 -25.82 14.97
C GLU A 296 12.55 -25.26 15.73
N GLY A 297 11.37 -25.25 15.11
CA GLY A 297 10.12 -24.85 15.77
C GLY A 297 10.03 -23.35 16.09
N PRO A 298 9.13 -22.97 17.01
CA PRO A 298 8.91 -21.59 17.44
C PRO A 298 10.16 -20.86 17.97
N ALA A 299 11.24 -21.57 18.32
CA ALA A 299 12.52 -20.95 18.69
C ALA A 299 13.15 -20.10 17.56
N ALA A 300 12.72 -20.30 16.30
CA ALA A 300 13.17 -19.50 15.17
C ALA A 300 12.45 -18.14 15.02
N ILE A 301 11.33 -17.91 15.72
CA ILE A 301 10.56 -16.65 15.68
C ILE A 301 11.42 -15.39 15.86
N PRO A 302 12.27 -15.24 16.90
CA PRO A 302 13.08 -14.03 17.09
C PRO A 302 14.03 -13.72 15.93
N PHE A 303 14.40 -14.72 15.13
CA PHE A 303 15.28 -14.56 13.96
C PHE A 303 14.48 -14.31 12.67
N LEU A 304 13.25 -14.83 12.58
CA LEU A 304 12.38 -14.67 11.41
C LEU A 304 11.59 -13.36 11.41
N LEU A 305 11.17 -12.84 12.57
CA LEU A 305 10.39 -11.60 12.61
C LEU A 305 11.15 -10.39 12.02
N PRO A 306 12.44 -10.16 12.33
CA PRO A 306 13.17 -9.03 11.75
C PRO A 306 13.21 -9.00 10.22
N ILE A 307 13.16 -10.17 9.57
CA ILE A 307 13.20 -10.24 8.10
C ILE A 307 11.84 -9.95 7.44
N THR A 308 10.75 -9.83 8.22
CA THR A 308 9.40 -9.49 7.69
C THR A 308 9.11 -8.00 7.70
N TYR A 309 9.87 -7.19 8.46
CA TYR A 309 9.61 -5.75 8.58
C TYR A 309 9.80 -5.02 7.25
N ASN A 310 10.68 -5.56 6.40
CA ASN A 310 10.84 -5.15 5.01
C ASN A 310 10.41 -6.31 4.12
N PHE A 311 9.65 -6.01 3.06
CA PHE A 311 9.27 -7.03 2.09
C PHE A 311 10.51 -7.57 1.36
N THR A 312 10.73 -8.87 1.49
CA THR A 312 11.81 -9.59 0.80
C THR A 312 11.34 -10.95 0.32
N TRP A 313 12.06 -11.56 -0.63
CA TRP A 313 11.75 -12.94 -1.04
C TRP A 313 11.86 -13.93 0.11
N ALA A 314 12.82 -13.73 1.02
CA ALA A 314 12.97 -14.55 2.22
C ALA A 314 11.75 -14.45 3.16
N SER A 315 11.19 -13.24 3.32
CA SER A 315 10.03 -13.03 4.20
C SER A 315 8.81 -13.85 3.80
N LEU A 316 8.65 -14.18 2.51
CA LEU A 316 7.50 -14.92 1.99
C LEU A 316 7.38 -16.37 2.51
N PHE A 317 8.45 -16.92 3.06
CA PHE A 317 8.44 -18.27 3.65
C PHE A 317 8.02 -18.28 5.12
N VAL A 318 8.02 -17.13 5.79
CA VAL A 318 7.69 -17.02 7.22
C VAL A 318 6.25 -17.45 7.54
N PRO A 319 5.22 -17.07 6.75
CA PRO A 319 3.84 -17.47 7.06
C PRO A 319 3.64 -19.00 7.07
N GLU A 320 4.22 -19.71 6.10
CA GLU A 320 4.11 -21.17 6.00
C GLU A 320 4.84 -21.87 7.15
N LEU A 321 5.97 -21.33 7.62
CA LEU A 321 6.69 -21.83 8.80
C LEU A 321 5.86 -21.66 10.08
N LEU A 322 5.29 -20.46 10.30
CA LEU A 322 4.42 -20.18 11.45
C LEU A 322 3.19 -21.10 11.46
N HIS A 323 2.55 -21.27 10.30
CA HIS A 323 1.40 -22.17 10.17
C HIS A 323 1.78 -23.63 10.47
N ALA A 324 2.93 -24.10 9.96
CA ALA A 324 3.39 -25.46 10.18
C ALA A 324 3.64 -25.79 11.66
N TRP A 325 4.05 -24.81 12.48
CA TRP A 325 4.22 -25.01 13.91
C TRP A 325 2.89 -25.04 14.68
N GLY A 326 1.86 -24.34 14.18
CA GLY A 326 0.47 -24.48 14.64
C GLY A 326 0.19 -24.07 16.09
N ALA A 327 1.17 -23.44 16.76
CA ALA A 327 1.03 -22.92 18.12
C ALA A 327 0.18 -21.64 18.13
N GLU A 328 -0.50 -21.35 19.24
CA GLU A 328 -1.44 -20.23 19.34
C GLU A 328 -0.76 -18.87 19.08
N GLU A 329 0.48 -18.71 19.58
CA GLU A 329 1.31 -17.54 19.32
C GLU A 329 1.65 -17.37 17.83
N CYS A 330 1.78 -18.47 17.08
CA CYS A 330 2.04 -18.41 15.63
C CYS A 330 0.81 -17.92 14.88
N VAL A 331 -0.39 -18.34 15.29
CA VAL A 331 -1.66 -17.83 14.75
C VAL A 331 -1.79 -16.33 15.02
N ARG A 332 -1.43 -15.90 16.24
CA ARG A 332 -1.45 -14.47 16.59
C ARG A 332 -0.45 -13.66 15.75
N ILE A 333 0.77 -14.15 15.58
CA ILE A 333 1.77 -13.51 14.73
C ILE A 333 1.29 -13.44 13.28
N LEU A 334 0.69 -14.51 12.74
CA LEU A 334 0.10 -14.51 11.40
C LEU A 334 -0.98 -13.43 11.24
N ALA A 335 -1.86 -13.27 12.23
CA ALA A 335 -2.86 -12.21 12.23
C ALA A 335 -2.22 -10.81 12.22
N GLU A 336 -1.23 -10.56 13.08
CA GLU A 336 -0.52 -9.27 13.15
C GLU A 336 0.32 -8.99 11.88
N LEU A 337 0.93 -10.02 11.27
CA LEU A 337 1.69 -9.92 10.01
C LEU A 337 0.77 -9.70 8.81
N SER A 338 -0.46 -10.22 8.83
CA SER A 338 -1.42 -10.01 7.75
C SER A 338 -1.80 -8.53 7.54
N MET A 339 -1.59 -7.71 8.57
CA MET A 339 -1.79 -6.26 8.55
C MET A 339 -0.63 -5.50 7.86
N PHE A 340 0.44 -6.19 7.45
CA PHE A 340 1.51 -5.60 6.64
C PHE A 340 0.99 -5.55 5.20
N ARG A 341 0.81 -4.36 4.61
CA ARG A 341 0.13 -4.17 3.32
C ARG A 341 1.00 -4.52 2.11
N TYR A 342 1.89 -5.49 2.28
CA TYR A 342 2.57 -6.19 1.21
C TYR A 342 1.59 -7.22 0.61
N PRO A 343 0.99 -7.00 -0.58
CA PRO A 343 -0.20 -7.74 -1.00
C PRO A 343 0.01 -9.27 -1.05
N TYR A 344 1.14 -9.72 -1.59
CA TYR A 344 1.43 -11.16 -1.69
C TYR A 344 1.78 -11.78 -0.33
N PHE A 345 2.49 -11.05 0.54
CA PHE A 345 2.87 -11.53 1.87
C PHE A 345 1.67 -11.57 2.84
N SER A 346 0.86 -10.50 2.88
CA SER A 346 -0.38 -10.47 3.67
C SER A 346 -1.34 -11.58 3.24
N GLN A 347 -1.53 -11.78 1.93
CA GLN A 347 -2.39 -12.86 1.45
C GLN A 347 -1.91 -14.24 1.89
N LYS A 348 -0.60 -14.50 1.92
CA LYS A 348 -0.06 -15.75 2.47
C LYS A 348 -0.38 -15.91 3.96
N CYS A 349 -0.28 -14.82 4.75
CA CYS A 349 -0.67 -14.85 6.16
C CYS A 349 -2.16 -15.16 6.33
N LEU A 350 -3.02 -14.48 5.57
CA LEU A 350 -4.48 -14.67 5.62
C LEU A 350 -4.87 -16.09 5.20
N ALA A 351 -4.27 -16.63 4.13
CA ALA A 351 -4.52 -18.01 3.69
C ALA A 351 -4.12 -19.03 4.76
N CYS A 352 -3.01 -18.80 5.48
CA CYS A 352 -2.62 -19.65 6.60
C CYS A 352 -3.63 -19.59 7.76
N LEU A 353 -4.23 -18.43 8.03
CA LEU A 353 -5.28 -18.28 9.04
C LEU A 353 -6.57 -18.99 8.62
N GLU A 354 -6.96 -18.90 7.35
CA GLU A 354 -8.12 -19.63 6.80
C GLU A 354 -7.91 -21.14 6.89
N LEU A 355 -6.71 -21.64 6.58
CA LEU A 355 -6.36 -23.06 6.73
C LEU A 355 -6.40 -23.55 8.18
N THR A 356 -6.08 -22.67 9.15
CA THR A 356 -6.23 -22.96 10.58
C THR A 356 -7.71 -23.14 10.98
N GLY A 357 -8.65 -22.58 10.20
CA GLY A 357 -10.10 -22.74 10.39
C GLY A 357 -10.61 -22.08 11.67
N GLU A 358 -11.63 -22.68 12.29
CA GLU A 358 -12.30 -22.14 13.49
C GLU A 358 -11.34 -21.85 14.65
N ARG A 359 -10.24 -22.60 14.76
CA ARG A 359 -9.19 -22.37 15.77
C ARG A 359 -8.53 -20.98 15.67
N ALA A 360 -8.57 -20.34 14.51
CA ALA A 360 -8.05 -18.99 14.34
C ALA A 360 -9.00 -17.90 14.84
N VAL A 361 -10.30 -18.18 14.93
CA VAL A 361 -11.34 -17.17 15.20
C VAL A 361 -11.17 -16.50 16.57
N PRO A 362 -10.93 -17.22 17.69
CA PRO A 362 -10.70 -16.57 18.98
C PRO A 362 -9.47 -15.66 18.98
N VAL A 363 -8.39 -16.08 18.32
CA VAL A 363 -7.15 -15.31 18.21
C VAL A 363 -7.36 -14.05 17.36
N ILE A 364 -8.07 -14.19 16.24
CA ILE A 364 -8.45 -13.06 15.39
C ILE A 364 -9.31 -12.08 16.18
N SER A 365 -10.27 -12.57 16.97
CA SER A 365 -11.12 -11.71 17.83
C SER A 365 -10.28 -10.82 18.74
N LEU A 366 -9.26 -11.36 19.41
CA LEU A 366 -8.36 -10.59 20.26
C LEU A 366 -7.63 -9.49 19.46
N VAL A 367 -7.09 -9.82 18.29
CA VAL A 367 -6.41 -8.84 17.42
C VAL A 367 -7.38 -7.78 16.90
N MET A 368 -8.64 -8.15 16.65
CA MET A 368 -9.68 -7.21 16.23
C MET A 368 -10.00 -6.19 17.33
N GLU A 369 -9.96 -6.57 18.61
CA GLU A 369 -10.28 -5.68 19.75
C GLU A 369 -9.13 -4.78 20.19
N GLU A 370 -7.89 -5.23 20.01
CA GLU A 370 -6.70 -4.46 20.41
C GLU A 370 -6.31 -3.39 19.37
N ASN A 371 -5.70 -2.29 19.80
CA ASN A 371 -5.10 -1.29 18.90
C ASN A 371 -6.07 -0.69 17.85
N PRO A 372 -7.21 -0.08 18.26
CA PRO A 372 -8.24 0.44 17.33
C PRO A 372 -7.73 1.51 16.36
N ALA A 373 -6.64 2.20 16.71
CA ALA A 373 -5.98 3.15 15.81
C ALA A 373 -5.51 2.53 14.48
N PHE A 374 -5.40 1.20 14.40
CA PHE A 374 -4.95 0.44 13.22
C PHE A 374 -6.06 -0.35 12.54
N ASP A 375 -7.33 -0.12 12.89
CA ASP A 375 -8.44 -0.93 12.36
C ASP A 375 -8.50 -0.96 10.83
N GLU A 376 -8.09 0.12 10.15
CA GLU A 376 -7.97 0.17 8.68
C GLU A 376 -7.10 -0.98 8.12
N LEU A 377 -6.09 -1.44 8.85
CA LEU A 377 -5.18 -2.51 8.45
C LEU A 377 -5.76 -3.91 8.69
N LYS A 378 -6.82 -4.04 9.49
CA LYS A 378 -7.43 -5.31 9.88
C LYS A 378 -8.46 -5.84 8.88
N ALA A 379 -8.70 -5.13 7.78
CA ALA A 379 -9.67 -5.54 6.76
C ALA A 379 -9.43 -6.96 6.22
N GLY A 380 -8.17 -7.40 6.13
CA GLY A 380 -7.83 -8.77 5.76
C GLY A 380 -8.39 -9.82 6.74
N LEU A 381 -8.37 -9.53 8.04
CA LEU A 381 -8.89 -10.44 9.07
C LEU A 381 -10.42 -10.59 8.98
N LEU A 382 -11.14 -9.52 8.62
CA LEU A 382 -12.57 -9.60 8.34
C LEU A 382 -12.86 -10.55 7.17
N ASN A 383 -12.02 -10.58 6.14
CA ASN A 383 -12.16 -11.54 5.04
C ASN A 383 -11.99 -12.98 5.53
N VAL A 384 -11.01 -13.25 6.40
CA VAL A 384 -10.82 -14.58 7.00
C VAL A 384 -12.06 -15.01 7.79
N LEU A 385 -12.60 -14.12 8.62
CA LEU A 385 -13.84 -14.38 9.38
C LEU A 385 -15.05 -14.63 8.46
N GLY A 386 -15.12 -13.98 7.30
CA GLY A 386 -16.15 -14.24 6.30
C GLY A 386 -16.02 -15.60 5.62
N ASN A 387 -14.78 -16.10 5.47
CA ASN A 387 -14.49 -17.38 4.82
C ASN A 387 -14.57 -18.56 5.82
N VAL A 388 -14.27 -18.33 7.09
CA VAL A 388 -14.42 -19.30 8.19
C VAL A 388 -15.77 -19.06 8.87
N ALA A 389 -16.85 -19.57 8.26
CA ALA A 389 -18.21 -19.38 8.74
C ALA A 389 -18.51 -20.24 9.99
N CYS A 390 -18.55 -19.60 11.16
CA CYS A 390 -18.97 -20.19 12.43
C CYS A 390 -19.74 -19.14 13.26
N LYS A 391 -20.32 -19.56 14.38
CA LYS A 391 -21.09 -18.66 15.26
C LYS A 391 -20.27 -17.46 15.74
N GLU A 392 -19.04 -17.72 16.17
CA GLU A 392 -18.15 -16.67 16.71
C GLU A 392 -17.71 -15.68 15.63
N SER A 393 -17.38 -16.16 14.42
CA SER A 393 -17.02 -15.26 13.32
C SER A 393 -18.21 -14.41 12.87
N PHE A 394 -19.43 -14.97 12.90
CA PHE A 394 -20.66 -14.22 12.63
C PHE A 394 -20.86 -13.10 13.65
N GLU A 395 -20.73 -13.40 14.95
CA GLU A 395 -20.89 -12.41 16.04
C GLU A 395 -19.87 -11.27 15.93
N ILE A 396 -18.60 -11.60 15.62
CA ILE A 396 -17.55 -10.59 15.40
C ILE A 396 -17.90 -9.72 14.19
N LEU A 397 -18.24 -10.32 13.04
CA LEU A 397 -18.58 -9.58 11.83
C LEU A 397 -19.79 -8.66 12.04
N ALA A 398 -20.83 -9.15 12.71
CA ALA A 398 -22.01 -8.39 13.07
C ALA A 398 -21.65 -7.15 13.91
N LYS A 399 -20.78 -7.29 14.92
CA LYS A 399 -20.25 -6.17 15.71
C LYS A 399 -19.52 -5.13 14.83
N PHE A 400 -18.70 -5.58 13.89
CA PHE A 400 -17.93 -4.68 13.01
C PHE A 400 -18.76 -3.99 11.91
N THR A 401 -20.00 -4.43 11.66
CA THR A 401 -20.94 -3.66 10.82
C THR A 401 -21.31 -2.31 11.44
N GLU A 402 -21.06 -2.13 12.73
CA GLU A 402 -21.38 -0.89 13.44
C GLU A 402 -20.18 0.06 13.64
N HIS A 403 -19.02 -0.30 13.09
CA HIS A 403 -17.77 0.43 13.25
C HIS A 403 -17.83 1.90 12.77
N GLU A 404 -17.00 2.78 13.34
CA GLU A 404 -16.95 4.21 12.98
C GLU A 404 -16.37 4.42 11.57
N ASN A 405 -15.32 3.67 11.23
CA ASN A 405 -14.70 3.71 9.91
C ASN A 405 -15.58 3.00 8.85
N ARG A 406 -16.08 3.79 7.89
CA ARG A 406 -16.94 3.33 6.78
C ARG A 406 -16.31 2.23 5.92
N TYR A 407 -14.98 2.24 5.75
CA TYR A 407 -14.28 1.19 5.00
C TYR A 407 -14.38 -0.16 5.72
N ILE A 408 -14.19 -0.16 7.03
CA ILE A 408 -14.30 -1.36 7.87
C ILE A 408 -15.73 -1.89 7.92
N VAL A 409 -16.72 -1.01 8.01
CA VAL A 409 -18.14 -1.40 7.89
C VAL A 409 -18.40 -2.10 6.56
N ALA A 410 -17.90 -1.57 5.44
CA ALA A 410 -18.08 -2.17 4.13
C ALA A 410 -17.45 -3.57 4.05
N CYS A 411 -16.21 -3.74 4.52
CA CYS A 411 -15.54 -5.04 4.57
C CYS A 411 -16.29 -6.04 5.46
N ALA A 412 -16.75 -5.61 6.64
CA ALA A 412 -17.50 -6.47 7.56
C ALA A 412 -18.84 -6.92 6.96
N CYS A 413 -19.56 -6.03 6.28
CA CYS A 413 -20.83 -6.36 5.62
C CYS A 413 -20.63 -7.36 4.46
N GLU A 414 -19.58 -7.18 3.66
CA GLU A 414 -19.26 -8.11 2.58
C GLU A 414 -18.93 -9.51 3.15
N ALA A 415 -18.06 -9.56 4.16
CA ALA A 415 -17.68 -10.81 4.83
C ALA A 415 -18.89 -11.50 5.48
N LEU A 416 -19.74 -10.74 6.18
CA LEU A 416 -20.96 -11.25 6.81
C LEU A 416 -21.94 -11.82 5.76
N GLY A 417 -22.01 -11.19 4.59
CA GLY A 417 -22.80 -11.66 3.46
C GLY A 417 -22.43 -13.07 3.00
N ARG A 418 -21.13 -13.43 3.06
CA ARG A 418 -20.63 -14.75 2.62
C ARG A 418 -21.11 -15.90 3.49
N HIS A 419 -21.49 -15.65 4.74
CA HIS A 419 -22.06 -16.67 5.62
C HIS A 419 -23.44 -17.15 5.15
N LYS A 420 -24.13 -16.37 4.30
CA LYS A 420 -25.48 -16.68 3.79
C LYS A 420 -26.50 -16.99 4.91
N ASN A 421 -26.31 -16.36 6.08
CA ASN A 421 -27.20 -16.49 7.22
C ASN A 421 -28.25 -15.37 7.21
N SER A 422 -29.53 -15.76 7.26
CA SER A 422 -30.66 -14.83 7.34
C SER A 422 -30.62 -13.89 8.54
N GLU A 423 -29.99 -14.29 9.64
CA GLU A 423 -29.81 -13.46 10.84
C GLU A 423 -28.92 -12.23 10.57
N ALA A 424 -28.17 -12.20 9.46
CA ALA A 424 -27.37 -11.04 9.07
C ALA A 424 -28.22 -9.85 8.60
N LEU A 425 -29.45 -10.09 8.12
CA LEU A 425 -30.27 -9.06 7.45
C LEU A 425 -30.46 -7.78 8.28
N PRO A 426 -30.81 -7.83 9.59
CA PRO A 426 -30.98 -6.62 10.39
C PRO A 426 -29.68 -5.82 10.57
N PHE A 427 -28.52 -6.47 10.55
CA PHE A 427 -27.23 -5.80 10.65
C PHE A 427 -26.88 -5.10 9.33
N LEU A 428 -27.05 -5.80 8.20
CA LEU A 428 -26.76 -5.27 6.87
C LEU A 428 -27.68 -4.10 6.50
N GLU A 429 -28.97 -4.16 6.87
CA GLU A 429 -29.91 -3.07 6.64
C GLU A 429 -29.55 -1.81 7.44
N ARG A 430 -29.20 -1.95 8.72
CA ARG A 430 -28.70 -0.84 9.55
C ARG A 430 -27.42 -0.24 8.97
N ALA A 431 -26.47 -1.07 8.55
CA ALA A 431 -25.23 -0.61 7.95
C ALA A 431 -25.47 0.14 6.63
N LYS A 432 -26.38 -0.34 5.78
CA LYS A 432 -26.79 0.34 4.54
C LYS A 432 -27.37 1.73 4.80
N GLN A 433 -28.25 1.87 5.80
CA GLN A 433 -28.81 3.17 6.18
C GLN A 433 -27.72 4.16 6.61
N ARG A 434 -26.72 3.70 7.38
CA ARG A 434 -25.58 4.52 7.82
C ARG A 434 -24.63 4.90 6.67
N LEU A 435 -24.38 3.99 5.73
CA LEU A 435 -23.45 4.20 4.62
C LEU A 435 -24.05 5.00 3.45
N GLY A 436 -25.38 5.07 3.35
CA GLY A 436 -26.10 5.84 2.34
C GLY A 436 -26.20 5.14 0.97
N ALA A 437 -26.76 5.84 -0.02
CA ALA A 437 -27.15 5.29 -1.33
C ALA A 437 -26.02 4.71 -2.19
N LEU A 438 -24.75 4.97 -1.84
CA LEU A 438 -23.57 4.48 -2.56
C LEU A 438 -23.01 3.15 -2.01
N SER A 439 -23.66 2.53 -1.03
CA SER A 439 -23.14 1.29 -0.43
C SER A 439 -23.27 0.10 -1.39
N GLN A 440 -22.16 -0.62 -1.62
CA GLN A 440 -22.14 -1.89 -2.39
C GLN A 440 -22.85 -3.06 -1.68
N ILE A 441 -23.42 -2.83 -0.50
CA ILE A 441 -24.07 -3.83 0.37
C ILE A 441 -25.43 -4.31 -0.17
N ALA A 442 -26.02 -3.59 -1.14
CA ALA A 442 -27.33 -3.93 -1.69
C ALA A 442 -27.39 -5.33 -2.35
N GLY A 443 -26.27 -5.81 -2.92
CA GLY A 443 -26.19 -7.15 -3.52
C GLY A 443 -26.31 -8.26 -2.47
N ALA A 444 -25.52 -8.18 -1.39
CA ALA A 444 -25.53 -9.16 -0.31
C ALA A 444 -26.91 -9.28 0.37
N ILE A 445 -27.62 -8.15 0.57
CA ILE A 445 -28.98 -8.16 1.13
C ILE A 445 -29.95 -8.91 0.21
N LYS A 446 -29.88 -8.67 -1.11
CA LYS A 446 -30.75 -9.32 -2.08
C LYS A 446 -30.53 -10.83 -2.12
N GLU A 447 -29.27 -11.26 -2.16
CA GLU A 447 -28.91 -12.69 -2.20
C GLU A 447 -29.40 -13.44 -0.94
N ILE A 448 -29.25 -12.85 0.24
CA ILE A 448 -29.73 -13.48 1.50
C ILE A 448 -31.27 -13.49 1.56
N ALA A 449 -31.93 -12.43 1.12
CA ALA A 449 -33.39 -12.36 1.10
C ALA A 449 -34.05 -13.33 0.09
N GLU A 450 -33.31 -13.77 -0.92
CA GLU A 450 -33.76 -14.82 -1.85
C GLU A 450 -33.64 -16.22 -1.27
N LEU A 451 -32.74 -16.45 -0.30
CA LEU A 451 -32.56 -17.74 0.39
C LEU A 451 -33.62 -18.01 1.47
N THR A 452 -34.33 -16.98 1.93
CA THR A 452 -35.38 -17.07 2.96
C THR A 452 -36.80 -17.17 2.39
N ARG A 453 -36.94 -17.20 1.06
CA ARG A 453 -38.19 -17.50 0.34
C ARG A 453 -38.23 -18.97 -0.04
#